data_AF-A0A0N1BE55-F1
#
_entry.id   AF-A0A0N1BE55-F1
#
_cell.length_a   1.000
_cell.length_b   1.000
_cell.length_c   1.000
_cell.angle_alpha   90.00
_cell.angle_beta   90.00
_cell.angle_gamma   90.00
#
_symmetry.space_group_name_H-M   'P 1'
#
loop_
_entity.id
_entity.type
_entity.pdbx_description
1 polymer ?
#
loop_
_entity_poly.entity_id
_entity_poly.type
_entity_poly.pdbx_seq_one_letter_code
_entity_poly.pdbx_strand_id
1 'polypeptide(L)'
;MPMSFICSTCGQTHEGFPALAFKAPAPWDWASEEERAANWKLQSDFCRFKDTDFYVRAVLALPIIGSDQTLEFGVWSTLSRTNFDRYWDSFEDDDQSKLGPMFGWFSNALPGYPETMGLKCQVLPQDHRQRPEVELEPTDHPLAIHQREGITLDEAAEYYHAHVAG
;
A
#
# COMPACT_ATOMS: atom_id res chain seq x y z
N MET A 1 0.35 -26.62 1.25
CA MET A 1 1.78 -26.29 1.13
C MET A 1 1.84 -24.80 0.87
N PRO A 2 2.55 -24.00 1.68
CA PRO A 2 2.69 -22.57 1.40
C PRO A 2 3.38 -22.41 0.04
N MET A 3 2.88 -21.49 -0.79
CA MET A 3 3.62 -21.10 -2.00
C MET A 3 4.96 -20.49 -1.56
N SER A 4 6.02 -20.74 -2.33
CA SER A 4 7.32 -20.09 -2.11
C SER A 4 7.72 -19.34 -3.37
N PHE A 5 8.32 -18.16 -3.20
CA PHE A 5 8.79 -17.33 -4.30
C PHE A 5 10.19 -16.81 -4.02
N ILE A 6 10.94 -16.52 -5.08
CA ILE A 6 12.27 -15.89 -4.98
C ILE A 6 12.07 -14.39 -5.08
N CYS A 7 12.46 -13.65 -4.03
CA CYS A 7 12.40 -12.20 -4.04
C CYS A 7 13.43 -11.64 -5.03
N SER A 8 12.99 -10.87 -6.02
CA SER A 8 13.86 -10.23 -7.01
C SER A 8 14.74 -9.12 -6.42
N THR A 9 14.46 -8.68 -5.20
CA THR A 9 15.21 -7.61 -4.51
C THR A 9 16.35 -8.17 -3.65
N CYS A 10 16.12 -9.24 -2.89
CA CYS A 10 17.15 -9.81 -2.00
C CYS A 10 17.69 -11.18 -2.45
N GLY A 11 17.05 -11.83 -3.44
CA GLY A 11 17.45 -13.14 -3.95
C GLY A 11 17.12 -14.34 -3.04
N GLN A 12 16.43 -14.12 -1.92
CA GLN A 12 16.04 -15.19 -0.98
C GLN A 12 14.69 -15.82 -1.36
N THR A 13 14.49 -17.07 -0.93
CA THR A 13 13.20 -17.75 -1.01
C THR A 13 12.35 -17.37 0.19
N HIS A 14 11.19 -16.77 -0.06
CA HIS A 14 10.20 -16.45 0.95
C HIS A 14 9.00 -17.40 0.83
N GLU A 15 8.43 -17.80 1.95
CA GLU A 15 7.16 -18.52 2.01
C GLU A 15 5.99 -17.51 2.07
N GLY A 16 4.92 -17.76 1.33
CA GLY A 16 3.78 -16.85 1.19
C GLY A 16 3.57 -16.35 -0.25
N PHE A 17 2.71 -15.35 -0.40
CA PHE A 17 2.51 -14.66 -1.68
C PHE A 17 3.56 -13.54 -1.84
N PRO A 18 4.19 -13.35 -3.01
CA PRO A 18 5.00 -12.17 -3.22
C PRO A 18 4.17 -10.90 -3.06
N ALA A 19 4.75 -9.89 -2.41
CA ALA A 19 4.09 -8.61 -2.20
C ALA A 19 3.64 -8.01 -3.54
N LEU A 20 2.33 -7.81 -3.68
CA LEU A 20 1.71 -7.23 -4.87
C LEU A 20 1.87 -5.71 -4.80
N ALA A 21 2.75 -5.16 -5.62
CA ALA A 21 3.28 -3.82 -5.41
C ALA A 21 2.96 -2.86 -6.57
N PHE A 22 2.16 -1.84 -6.27
CA PHE A 22 2.00 -0.70 -7.17
C PHE A 22 3.27 0.18 -7.16
N LYS A 23 3.82 0.46 -8.35
CA LYS A 23 5.03 1.27 -8.50
C LYS A 23 4.81 2.75 -8.18
N ALA A 24 3.57 3.23 -8.32
CA ALA A 24 3.18 4.62 -8.15
C ALA A 24 1.70 4.72 -7.73
N PRO A 25 1.23 5.88 -7.23
CA PRO A 25 -0.20 6.14 -7.09
C PRO A 25 -0.87 6.22 -8.48
N ALA A 26 -2.13 5.82 -8.59
CA ALA A 26 -2.85 5.75 -9.88
C ALA A 26 -2.81 7.06 -10.70
N PRO A 27 -2.91 8.27 -10.11
CA PRO A 27 -2.79 9.52 -10.87
C PRO A 27 -1.45 9.71 -11.61
N TRP A 28 -0.36 9.06 -11.15
CA TRP A 28 0.92 9.07 -11.87
C TRP A 28 0.78 8.40 -13.25
N ASP A 29 0.03 7.30 -13.33
CA ASP A 29 -0.11 6.52 -14.56
C ASP A 29 -0.93 7.25 -15.64
N TRP A 30 -1.69 8.27 -15.26
CA TRP A 30 -2.47 9.10 -16.19
C TRP A 30 -1.70 10.29 -16.77
N ALA A 31 -0.61 10.70 -16.12
CA ALA A 31 0.22 11.81 -16.57
C ALA A 31 1.09 11.42 -17.78
N SER A 32 1.34 12.38 -18.69
CA SER A 32 2.30 12.18 -19.79
C SER A 32 3.73 12.10 -19.26
N GLU A 33 4.67 11.62 -20.09
CA GLU A 33 6.08 11.58 -19.71
C GLU A 33 6.64 12.97 -19.40
N GLU A 34 6.24 13.99 -20.17
CA GLU A 34 6.65 15.38 -19.94
C GLU A 34 6.08 15.92 -18.63
N GLU A 35 4.82 15.60 -18.31
CA GLU A 35 4.21 16.01 -17.04
C GLU A 35 4.88 15.32 -15.85
N ARG A 36 5.17 14.02 -15.96
CA ARG A 36 5.92 13.27 -14.95
C ARG A 36 7.28 13.90 -14.70
N ALA A 37 8.03 14.22 -15.75
CA ALA A 37 9.35 14.83 -15.64
C ALA A 37 9.31 16.23 -15.00
N ALA A 38 8.32 17.05 -15.36
CA ALA A 38 8.21 18.43 -14.92
C ALA A 38 7.65 18.57 -13.50
N ASN A 39 6.59 17.83 -13.19
CA ASN A 39 5.71 18.13 -12.05
C ASN A 39 5.70 17.04 -10.97
N TRP A 40 6.11 15.83 -11.30
CA TRP A 40 6.12 14.73 -10.36
C TRP A 40 7.52 14.41 -9.85
N LYS A 41 7.59 13.96 -8.59
CA LYS A 41 8.81 13.37 -8.00
C LYS A 41 8.42 12.07 -7.31
N LEU A 42 8.62 10.96 -8.00
CA LEU A 42 8.39 9.61 -7.50
C LEU A 42 9.70 8.99 -7.01
N GLN A 43 9.67 8.44 -5.79
CA GLN A 43 10.74 7.69 -5.14
C GLN A 43 10.18 6.35 -4.64
N SER A 44 10.99 5.54 -3.94
CA SER A 44 10.61 4.20 -3.48
C SER A 44 9.39 4.20 -2.54
N ASP A 45 9.33 5.17 -1.64
CA ASP A 45 8.36 5.25 -0.54
C ASP A 45 7.58 6.58 -0.51
N PHE A 46 7.96 7.53 -1.36
CA PHE A 46 7.42 8.87 -1.39
C PHE A 46 7.12 9.31 -2.82
N CYS A 47 6.00 10.01 -3.01
CA CYS A 47 5.66 10.63 -4.28
C CYS A 47 5.02 11.99 -4.02
N ARG A 48 5.36 12.99 -4.84
CA ARG A 48 4.71 14.31 -4.82
C ARG A 48 4.39 14.81 -6.21
N PHE A 49 3.29 15.55 -6.32
CA PHE A 49 2.90 16.31 -7.51
C PHE A 49 2.80 17.79 -7.18
N LYS A 50 3.53 18.64 -7.93
CA LYS A 50 3.53 20.11 -7.84
C LYS A 50 3.61 20.71 -6.43
N ASP A 51 4.16 19.96 -5.46
CA ASP A 51 4.16 20.35 -4.04
C ASP A 51 2.75 20.64 -3.47
N THR A 52 1.70 20.07 -4.08
CA THR A 52 0.30 20.16 -3.63
C THR A 52 -0.22 18.84 -3.13
N ASP A 53 0.15 17.75 -3.80
CA ASP A 53 -0.33 16.40 -3.50
C ASP A 53 0.84 15.54 -3.06
N PHE A 54 0.66 14.85 -1.94
CA PHE A 54 1.68 14.08 -1.26
C PHE A 54 1.18 12.66 -1.06
N TYR A 55 1.99 11.70 -1.48
CA TYR A 55 1.66 10.29 -1.38
C TYR A 55 2.79 9.55 -0.70
N VAL A 56 2.42 8.61 0.16
CA VAL A 56 3.34 7.69 0.82
C VAL A 56 2.98 6.27 0.43
N ARG A 57 4.02 5.45 0.25
CA ARG A 57 3.84 4.02 0.05
C ARG A 57 3.60 3.34 1.39
N ALA A 58 2.61 2.46 1.42
CA ALA A 58 2.15 1.78 2.61
C ALA A 58 1.75 0.34 2.28
N VAL A 59 1.50 -0.46 3.30
CA VAL A 59 1.12 -1.87 3.19
C VAL A 59 -0.35 -2.04 3.56
N LEU A 60 -1.13 -2.59 2.65
CA LEU A 60 -2.46 -3.10 2.95
C LEU A 60 -2.34 -4.62 3.17
N ALA A 61 -2.67 -5.09 4.37
CA ALA A 61 -2.67 -6.51 4.70
C ALA A 61 -4.10 -7.04 4.81
N LEU A 62 -4.38 -8.15 4.12
CA LEU A 62 -5.63 -8.89 4.23
C LEU A 62 -5.36 -10.22 4.96
N PRO A 63 -5.91 -10.44 6.17
CA PRO A 63 -5.73 -11.69 6.90
C PRO A 63 -6.28 -12.90 6.13
N ILE A 64 -5.58 -14.04 6.16
CA ILE A 64 -6.10 -15.29 5.59
C ILE A 64 -6.80 -16.10 6.68
N ILE A 65 -8.09 -16.38 6.49
CA ILE A 65 -8.93 -17.11 7.45
C ILE A 65 -8.34 -18.51 7.69
N GLY A 66 -8.17 -18.84 8.98
CA GLY A 66 -7.63 -20.14 9.40
C GLY A 66 -6.10 -20.26 9.26
N SER A 67 -5.40 -19.16 9.02
CA SER A 67 -3.94 -19.07 8.92
C SER A 67 -3.41 -17.89 9.74
N ASP A 68 -2.12 -17.89 10.05
CA ASP A 68 -1.37 -16.73 10.58
C ASP A 68 -0.79 -15.83 9.47
N GLN A 69 -1.07 -16.17 8.22
CA GLN A 69 -0.59 -15.46 7.04
C GLN A 69 -1.53 -14.34 6.59
N THR A 70 -0.95 -13.35 5.91
CA THR A 70 -1.65 -12.25 5.25
C THR A 70 -1.37 -12.27 3.74
N LEU A 71 -2.31 -11.77 2.95
CA LEU A 71 -2.05 -11.31 1.59
C LEU A 71 -1.77 -9.81 1.63
N GLU A 72 -0.56 -9.41 1.21
CA GLU A 72 -0.10 -8.03 1.32
C GLU A 72 -0.01 -7.32 -0.03
N PHE A 73 -0.45 -6.06 -0.04
CA PHE A 73 -0.35 -5.16 -1.16
C PHE A 73 0.49 -3.93 -0.79
N GLY A 74 1.54 -3.66 -1.55
CA GLY A 74 2.25 -2.39 -1.52
C GLY A 74 1.46 -1.34 -2.29
N VAL A 75 0.78 -0.46 -1.57
CA VAL A 75 -0.17 0.54 -2.09
C VAL A 75 0.30 1.96 -1.75
N TRP A 76 -0.42 2.96 -2.26
CA TRP A 76 -0.17 4.37 -2.02
C TRP A 76 -1.39 5.01 -1.35
N SER A 77 -1.13 5.90 -0.39
CA SER A 77 -2.15 6.74 0.22
C SER A 77 -1.68 8.19 0.22
N THR A 78 -2.62 9.13 0.11
CA THR A 78 -2.30 10.54 0.27
C THR A 78 -1.97 10.86 1.73
N LEU A 79 -1.13 11.86 1.97
CA LEU A 79 -1.02 12.54 3.25
C LEU A 79 -1.23 14.03 3.09
N SER A 80 -1.66 14.70 4.17
CA SER A 80 -1.51 16.16 4.23
C SER A 80 -0.02 16.52 4.18
N ARG A 81 0.31 17.72 3.68
CA ARG A 81 1.70 18.23 3.71
C ARG A 81 2.34 18.05 5.09
N THR A 82 1.64 18.48 6.14
CA THR A 82 2.13 18.38 7.52
C THR A 82 2.48 16.94 7.93
N ASN A 83 1.63 15.97 7.58
CA ASN A 83 1.88 14.57 7.92
C ASN A 83 2.96 13.95 7.04
N PHE A 84 3.01 14.33 5.76
CA PHE A 84 4.07 13.91 4.86
C PHE A 84 5.44 14.39 5.34
N ASP A 85 5.56 15.67 5.69
CA ASP A 85 6.81 16.26 6.20
C ASP A 85 7.23 15.59 7.53
N ARG A 86 6.28 15.37 8.45
CA ARG A 86 6.54 14.63 9.71
C ARG A 86 7.07 13.21 9.47
N TYR A 87 6.48 12.49 8.51
CA TYR A 87 6.91 11.13 8.19
C TYR A 87 8.25 11.12 7.43
N TRP A 88 8.47 12.07 6.52
CA TRP A 88 9.73 12.27 5.82
C TRP A 88 10.89 12.55 6.78
N ASP A 89 10.70 13.48 7.71
CA ASP A 89 11.74 13.90 8.67
C ASP A 89 12.13 12.81 9.67
N SER A 90 11.26 11.83 9.89
CA SER A 90 11.50 10.68 10.79
C SER A 90 11.75 9.38 10.05
N PHE A 91 12.00 9.42 8.73
CA PHE A 91 12.13 8.21 7.91
C PHE A 91 13.32 7.32 8.30
N GLU A 92 14.34 7.90 8.95
CA GLU A 92 15.51 7.16 9.47
C GLU A 92 15.38 6.76 10.95
N ASP A 93 14.31 7.19 11.64
CA ASP A 93 14.04 6.82 13.03
C ASP A 93 13.57 5.37 13.13
N ASP A 94 13.90 4.69 14.24
CA ASP A 94 13.42 3.33 14.53
C ASP A 94 12.06 3.30 15.25
N ASP A 95 11.54 4.44 15.71
CA ASP A 95 10.34 4.57 16.56
C ASP A 95 9.20 5.38 15.90
N GLN A 96 8.97 5.19 14.60
CA GLN A 96 8.05 6.01 13.81
C GLN A 96 6.59 5.86 14.23
N SER A 97 6.21 4.78 14.94
CA SER A 97 4.85 4.63 15.50
C SER A 97 4.46 5.79 16.42
N LYS A 98 5.44 6.52 17.00
CA LYS A 98 5.23 7.73 17.80
C LYS A 98 4.46 8.84 17.08
N LEU A 99 4.45 8.82 15.75
CA LEU A 99 3.74 9.82 14.95
C LEU A 99 2.21 9.66 15.02
N GLY A 100 1.74 8.45 15.36
CA GLY A 100 0.34 8.06 15.41
C GLY A 100 -0.33 7.97 14.04
N PRO A 101 -1.63 7.59 14.01
CA PRO A 101 -2.40 7.49 12.78
C PRO A 101 -2.49 8.81 12.01
N MET A 102 -2.35 8.72 10.69
CA MET A 102 -2.43 9.85 9.78
C MET A 102 -3.53 9.62 8.75
N PHE A 103 -4.55 10.48 8.75
CA PHE A 103 -5.62 10.40 7.75
C PHE A 103 -5.08 10.53 6.31
N GLY A 104 -5.62 9.71 5.41
CA GLY A 104 -5.31 9.70 4.00
C GLY A 104 -6.42 9.16 3.11
N TRP A 105 -6.15 9.14 1.82
CA TRP A 105 -7.02 8.63 0.76
C TRP A 105 -6.27 7.56 -0.03
N PHE A 106 -6.86 6.37 -0.11
CA PHE A 106 -6.33 5.26 -0.87
C PHE A 106 -6.17 5.65 -2.35
N SER A 107 -5.00 5.43 -2.93
CA SER A 107 -4.60 6.04 -4.21
C SER A 107 -4.26 5.02 -5.30
N ASN A 108 -4.71 3.78 -5.17
CA ASN A 108 -4.59 2.75 -6.21
C ASN A 108 -5.95 2.12 -6.53
N ALA A 109 -6.07 1.57 -7.74
CA ALA A 109 -7.20 0.73 -8.13
C ALA A 109 -6.77 -0.74 -8.01
N LEU A 110 -7.36 -1.49 -7.08
CA LEU A 110 -7.04 -2.91 -6.86
C LEU A 110 -7.86 -3.80 -7.80
N PRO A 111 -7.20 -4.60 -8.68
CA PRO A 111 -7.89 -5.60 -9.48
C PRO A 111 -8.70 -6.57 -8.61
N GLY A 112 -9.91 -6.91 -9.05
CA GLY A 112 -10.80 -7.82 -8.33
C GLY A 112 -11.71 -7.14 -7.29
N TYR A 113 -11.54 -5.85 -7.03
CA TYR A 113 -12.44 -5.07 -6.17
C TYR A 113 -13.24 -4.05 -6.98
N PRO A 114 -14.37 -3.53 -6.44
CA PRO A 114 -14.97 -2.29 -6.91
C PRO A 114 -13.98 -1.12 -6.83
N GLU A 115 -14.40 0.08 -7.25
CA GLU A 115 -13.55 1.28 -7.17
C GLU A 115 -12.97 1.46 -5.75
N THR A 116 -11.64 1.46 -5.66
CA THR A 116 -10.87 1.51 -4.41
C THR A 116 -10.14 2.83 -4.23
N MET A 117 -9.97 3.60 -5.30
CA MET A 117 -9.39 4.92 -5.22
C MET A 117 -10.34 5.87 -4.48
N GLY A 118 -9.79 6.65 -3.55
CA GLY A 118 -10.57 7.58 -2.73
C GLY A 118 -11.28 6.92 -1.55
N LEU A 119 -11.02 5.65 -1.25
CA LEU A 119 -11.40 5.09 0.05
C LEU A 119 -10.65 5.82 1.15
N LYS A 120 -11.37 6.21 2.21
CA LYS A 120 -10.77 6.82 3.40
C LYS A 120 -9.95 5.79 4.14
N CYS A 121 -8.78 6.21 4.61
CA CYS A 121 -7.93 5.35 5.41
C CYS A 121 -7.11 6.14 6.44
N GLN A 122 -6.55 5.40 7.38
CA GLN A 122 -5.43 5.83 8.20
C GLN A 122 -4.16 5.20 7.65
N VAL A 123 -3.11 6.00 7.58
CA VAL A 123 -1.73 5.54 7.41
C VAL A 123 -1.14 5.41 8.81
N LEU A 124 -0.65 4.24 9.15
CA LEU A 124 -0.15 3.87 10.46
C LEU A 124 1.36 3.64 10.37
N PRO A 125 2.20 4.65 10.68
CA PRO A 125 3.65 4.46 10.78
C PRO A 125 4.02 3.32 11.72
N GLN A 126 5.03 2.55 11.33
CA GLN A 126 5.47 1.35 12.02
C GLN A 126 6.90 1.53 12.54
N ASP A 127 7.22 0.88 13.66
CA ASP A 127 8.59 0.89 14.19
C ASP A 127 9.54 0.02 13.33
N HIS A 128 10.84 0.15 13.63
CA HIS A 128 11.91 -0.61 12.98
C HIS A 128 12.02 -0.36 11.48
N ARG A 129 11.70 0.86 11.04
CA ARG A 129 11.80 1.30 9.65
C ARG A 129 10.97 0.46 8.69
N GLN A 130 9.90 -0.13 9.21
CA GLN A 130 8.89 -0.79 8.39
C GLN A 130 8.06 0.25 7.67
N ARG A 131 7.55 -0.12 6.49
CA ARG A 131 6.58 0.73 5.80
C ARG A 131 5.34 0.90 6.67
N PRO A 132 4.66 2.06 6.59
CA PRO A 132 3.41 2.23 7.30
C PRO A 132 2.36 1.25 6.78
N GLU A 133 1.44 0.89 7.64
CA GLU A 133 0.25 0.13 7.26
C GLU A 133 -0.87 1.07 6.82
N VAL A 134 -1.78 0.59 5.97
CA VAL A 134 -3.03 1.27 5.65
C VAL A 134 -4.16 0.56 6.36
N GLU A 135 -4.96 1.29 7.13
CA GLU A 135 -6.21 0.82 7.71
C GLU A 135 -7.38 1.56 7.05
N LEU A 136 -8.25 0.83 6.34
CA LEU A 136 -9.42 1.40 5.68
C LEU A 136 -10.50 1.77 6.70
N GLU A 137 -11.26 2.83 6.42
CA GLU A 137 -12.46 3.13 7.19
C GLU A 137 -13.44 1.94 7.13
N PRO A 138 -14.02 1.50 8.26
CA PRO A 138 -14.85 0.28 8.34
C PRO A 138 -16.22 0.50 7.71
N THR A 139 -16.24 0.51 6.39
CA THR A 139 -17.44 0.63 5.54
C THR A 139 -17.88 -0.73 5.02
N ASP A 140 -18.97 -0.75 4.25
CA ASP A 140 -19.46 -1.95 3.55
C ASP A 140 -18.70 -2.23 2.24
N HIS A 141 -17.64 -1.46 1.94
CA HIS A 141 -16.82 -1.74 0.77
C HIS A 141 -16.14 -3.11 0.93
N PRO A 142 -16.16 -4.01 -0.07
CA PRO A 142 -15.62 -5.37 0.07
C PRO A 142 -14.17 -5.41 0.54
N LEU A 143 -13.32 -4.50 0.07
CA LEU A 143 -11.93 -4.40 0.52
C LEU A 143 -11.81 -4.08 2.03
N ALA A 144 -12.68 -3.21 2.56
CA ALA A 144 -12.68 -2.86 3.99
C ALA A 144 -13.21 -4.03 4.84
N ILE A 145 -14.20 -4.76 4.33
CA ILE A 145 -14.70 -5.99 4.97
C ILE A 145 -13.58 -7.04 4.99
N HIS A 146 -12.93 -7.29 3.86
CA HIS A 146 -11.85 -8.27 3.74
C HIS A 146 -10.64 -7.91 4.61
N GLN A 147 -10.31 -6.64 4.75
CA GLN A 147 -9.26 -6.21 5.67
C GLN A 147 -9.61 -6.53 7.14
N ARG A 148 -10.88 -6.33 7.53
CA ARG A 148 -11.35 -6.54 8.90
C ARG A 148 -11.60 -8.00 9.25
N GLU A 149 -12.21 -8.75 8.33
CA GLU A 149 -12.75 -10.09 8.57
C GLU A 149 -11.87 -11.20 7.98
N GLY A 150 -10.92 -10.81 7.13
CA GLY A 150 -10.06 -11.72 6.39
C GLY A 150 -10.70 -12.23 5.11
N ILE A 151 -9.89 -12.96 4.34
CA ILE A 151 -10.25 -13.64 3.10
C ILE A 151 -9.91 -15.12 3.21
N THR A 152 -10.61 -15.95 2.45
CA THR A 152 -10.24 -17.36 2.29
C THR A 152 -8.96 -17.51 1.47
N LEU A 153 -8.31 -18.68 1.56
CA LEU A 153 -7.13 -18.98 0.77
C LEU A 153 -7.41 -18.95 -0.75
N ASP A 154 -8.61 -19.39 -1.15
CA ASP A 154 -9.02 -19.39 -2.56
C ASP A 154 -9.19 -17.95 -3.08
N GLU A 155 -9.85 -17.08 -2.31
CA GLU A 155 -9.93 -15.64 -2.63
C GLU A 155 -8.55 -14.99 -2.69
N ALA A 156 -7.65 -15.34 -1.77
CA ALA A 156 -6.28 -14.83 -1.79
C ALA A 156 -5.55 -15.20 -3.08
N ALA A 157 -5.71 -16.46 -3.54
CA ALA A 157 -5.15 -16.91 -4.82
C ALA A 157 -5.79 -16.18 -6.02
N GLU A 158 -7.10 -15.97 -6.01
CA GLU A 158 -7.81 -15.23 -7.05
C GLU A 158 -7.31 -13.78 -7.17
N TYR A 159 -7.21 -13.05 -6.05
CA TYR A 159 -6.70 -11.69 -6.04
C TYR A 159 -5.24 -11.61 -6.46
N TYR A 160 -4.42 -12.58 -6.04
CA TYR A 160 -3.04 -12.70 -6.47
C TYR A 160 -2.94 -12.86 -7.99
N HIS A 161 -3.70 -13.78 -8.57
CA HIS A 161 -3.70 -14.00 -10.01
C HIS A 161 -4.22 -12.79 -10.80
N ALA A 162 -5.27 -12.13 -10.31
CA ALA A 162 -5.80 -10.92 -10.94
C ALA A 162 -4.77 -9.77 -11.00
N HIS A 163 -3.91 -9.66 -9.99
CA HIS A 163 -2.89 -8.62 -9.92
C HIS A 163 -1.61 -8.95 -10.72
N VAL A 164 -1.25 -10.23 -10.85
CA VAL A 164 -0.07 -10.64 -11.65
C VAL A 164 -0.38 -10.67 -13.16
N ALA A 165 -1.66 -10.85 -13.54
CA ALA A 165 -2.08 -10.88 -14.93
C ALA A 165 -2.33 -9.50 -15.57
N GLY A 166 -2.42 -8.43 -14.77
CA GLY A 166 -2.60 -7.05 -15.21
C GLY A 166 -1.28 -6.29 -15.31
#